data_AF-A0AA88EJ33-F1
#
_entry.id   AF-A0AA88EJ33-F1
#
_cell.length_a   1.000
_cell.length_b   1.000
_cell.length_c   1.000
_cell.angle_alpha   90.00
_cell.angle_beta   90.00
_cell.angle_gamma   90.00
#
_symmetry.space_group_name_H-M   'P 1'
#
loop_
_entity.id
_entity.type
_entity.pdbx_description
1 polymer ?
#
loop_
_entity_poly.entity_id
_entity_poly.type
_entity_poly.pdbx_seq_one_letter_code
_entity_poly.pdbx_strand_id
1 'polypeptide(L)'
;MCYITTVLLFLYRYCYEDSLDKKLVKGKIVLCDGFGIGPILAGAVGVVRSGGDFGKFAVTYPLPLSSLSLEDSAKVYIYLNSTRKPTASIWKSKEKTDKLAPYIPSYSSRGPNPITPEILK
;
A
#
# COMPACT_ATOMS: atom_id res chain seq x y z
N MET A 1 2.71 -16.16 -16.59
CA MET A 1 3.41 -16.75 -15.43
C MET A 1 4.23 -15.64 -14.78
N CYS A 2 3.83 -15.07 -13.63
CA CYS A 2 4.54 -13.94 -12.99
C CYS A 2 3.92 -13.67 -11.61
N TYR A 3 4.61 -13.59 -10.47
CA TYR A 3 5.87 -14.17 -9.98
C TYR A 3 5.58 -14.42 -8.49
N ILE A 4 5.66 -15.67 -8.02
CA ILE A 4 5.60 -15.98 -6.58
C ILE A 4 7.01 -15.74 -6.06
N THR A 5 7.35 -14.49 -5.75
CA THR A 5 8.62 -14.17 -5.09
C THR A 5 8.35 -14.07 -3.59
N THR A 6 8.67 -15.15 -2.87
CA THR A 6 8.84 -15.11 -1.42
C THR A 6 10.16 -14.42 -1.13
N VAL A 7 10.11 -13.22 -0.56
CA VAL A 7 11.30 -12.40 -0.31
C VAL A 7 11.28 -11.84 1.10
N LEU A 8 12.46 -11.48 1.59
CA LEU A 8 12.60 -10.91 2.93
C LEU A 8 11.77 -9.62 3.05
N LEU A 9 11.04 -9.50 4.15
CA LEU A 9 10.25 -8.32 4.50
C LEU A 9 11.06 -7.42 5.43
N PHE A 10 11.06 -6.10 5.19
CA PHE A 10 11.81 -5.14 6.01
C PHE A 10 10.95 -3.93 6.37
N LEU A 11 11.10 -3.41 7.58
CA LEU A 11 10.31 -2.28 8.08
C LEU A 11 10.96 -0.93 7.77
N TYR A 12 10.23 -0.03 7.12
CA TYR A 12 10.59 1.39 6.98
C TYR A 12 9.33 2.25 7.15
N ARG A 13 9.32 3.19 8.10
CA ARG A 13 8.08 3.95 8.41
C ARG A 13 7.54 4.75 7.22
N TYR A 14 8.32 5.67 6.66
CA TYR A 14 7.78 6.65 5.70
C TYR A 14 8.08 6.36 4.23
N CYS A 15 9.14 5.60 3.94
CA CYS A 15 9.55 5.23 2.58
C CYS A 15 9.62 6.40 1.58
N TYR A 16 10.11 7.55 2.03
CA TYR A 16 10.35 8.71 1.17
C TYR A 16 11.59 8.52 0.32
N GLU A 17 11.75 9.39 -0.67
CA GLU A 17 12.97 9.47 -1.46
C GLU A 17 14.18 9.63 -0.54
N ASP A 18 15.24 8.88 -0.85
CA ASP A 18 16.50 8.82 -0.09
C ASP A 18 16.39 8.47 1.41
N SER A 19 15.23 8.06 1.90
CA SER A 19 15.05 7.65 3.31
C SER A 19 15.37 6.17 3.57
N LEU A 20 15.61 5.38 2.53
CA LEU A 20 15.86 3.94 2.63
C LEU A 20 17.33 3.63 2.36
N ASP A 21 17.91 2.74 3.16
CA ASP A 21 19.25 2.23 2.88
C ASP A 21 19.17 1.23 1.71
N LYS A 22 19.73 1.64 0.57
CA LYS A 22 19.76 0.84 -0.66
C LYS A 22 20.41 -0.53 -0.45
N LYS A 23 21.40 -0.65 0.45
CA LYS A 23 22.05 -1.94 0.75
C LYS A 23 21.12 -2.90 1.47
N LEU A 24 20.25 -2.37 2.33
CA LEU A 24 19.32 -3.19 3.12
C LEU A 24 18.05 -3.54 2.36
N VAL A 25 17.62 -2.69 1.42
CA VAL A 25 16.33 -2.80 0.73
C VAL A 25 16.41 -3.46 -0.64
N LYS A 26 17.56 -3.38 -1.32
CA LYS A 26 17.71 -3.93 -2.67
C LYS A 26 17.33 -5.41 -2.71
N GLY A 27 16.39 -5.75 -3.59
CA GLY A 27 15.92 -7.13 -3.75
C GLY A 27 14.95 -7.62 -2.69
N LYS A 28 14.38 -6.74 -1.84
CA LYS A 28 13.44 -7.11 -0.75
C LYS A 28 12.08 -6.46 -0.91
N ILE A 29 11.11 -6.96 -0.13
CA ILE A 29 9.80 -6.33 0.05
C ILE A 29 9.89 -5.41 1.26
N VAL A 30 9.37 -4.19 1.14
CA VAL A 30 9.35 -3.21 2.24
C VAL A 30 7.94 -2.99 2.76
N LEU A 31 7.80 -2.90 4.08
CA LEU A 31 6.59 -2.43 4.75
C LEU A 31 6.72 -0.92 4.98
N CYS A 32 5.75 -0.15 4.48
CA CYS A 32 5.72 1.31 4.52
C CYS A 32 4.38 1.82 5.08
N ASP A 33 4.39 2.79 5.98
CA ASP A 33 3.16 3.51 6.39
C ASP A 33 2.77 4.60 5.37
N GLY A 34 3.72 5.02 4.54
CA GLY A 34 3.55 6.06 3.51
C GLY A 34 3.34 5.55 2.09
N PHE A 35 3.21 6.50 1.17
CA PHE A 35 3.23 6.28 -0.28
C PHE A 35 4.25 7.21 -0.91
N GLY A 36 5.09 6.68 -1.80
CA GLY A 36 6.15 7.43 -2.45
C GLY A 36 6.94 6.54 -3.40
N ILE A 37 7.94 7.10 -4.08
CA ILE A 37 8.80 6.36 -5.01
C ILE A 37 10.11 5.88 -4.37
N GLY A 38 10.34 6.19 -3.09
CA GLY A 38 11.54 5.78 -2.34
C GLY A 38 11.88 4.29 -2.49
N PRO A 39 10.93 3.35 -2.32
CA PRO A 39 11.19 1.93 -2.52
C PRO A 39 11.69 1.58 -3.93
N ILE A 40 11.17 2.24 -4.96
CA ILE A 40 11.58 2.04 -6.36
C ILE A 40 13.04 2.48 -6.52
N LEU A 41 13.36 3.70 -6.07
CA LEU A 41 14.71 4.25 -6.15
C LEU A 41 15.73 3.46 -5.31
N ALA A 42 15.28 2.83 -4.23
CA ALA A 42 16.09 1.98 -3.38
C ALA A 42 16.29 0.54 -3.92
N GLY A 43 15.64 0.18 -5.02
CA GLY A 43 15.74 -1.16 -5.62
C GLY A 43 14.93 -2.23 -4.90
N ALA A 44 13.85 -1.86 -4.21
CA ALA A 44 12.89 -2.82 -3.67
C ALA A 44 12.21 -3.59 -4.81
N VAL A 45 11.77 -4.81 -4.52
CA VAL A 45 11.03 -5.66 -5.48
C VAL A 45 9.54 -5.72 -5.19
N GLY A 46 9.09 -5.11 -4.09
CA GLY A 46 7.68 -5.02 -3.72
C GLY A 46 7.46 -4.13 -2.49
N VAL A 47 6.22 -3.72 -2.31
CA VAL A 47 5.81 -2.81 -1.22
C VAL A 47 4.54 -3.34 -0.56
N VAL A 48 4.55 -3.38 0.76
CA VAL A 48 3.35 -3.56 1.58
C VAL A 48 3.07 -2.22 2.23
N ARG A 49 1.88 -1.67 2.01
CA ARG A 49 1.48 -0.39 2.59
C ARG A 49 0.58 -0.60 3.80
N SER A 50 0.96 -0.01 4.92
CA SER A 50 0.21 0.01 6.16
C SER A 50 -0.75 1.19 6.21
N GLY A 51 -1.94 0.97 6.77
CA GLY A 51 -2.87 2.05 7.12
C GLY A 51 -3.46 2.85 5.95
N GLY A 52 -3.47 2.29 4.74
CA GLY A 52 -4.08 2.94 3.58
C GLY A 52 -5.62 2.93 3.62
N ASP A 53 -6.22 3.55 2.61
CA ASP A 53 -7.64 3.43 2.26
C ASP A 53 -7.97 2.02 1.72
N PHE A 54 -7.65 0.99 2.53
CA PHE A 54 -7.82 -0.41 2.20
C PHE A 54 -9.26 -0.68 1.76
N GLY A 55 -9.40 -1.23 0.54
CA GLY A 55 -10.69 -1.57 -0.03
C GLY A 55 -11.54 -0.38 -0.50
N LYS A 56 -11.10 0.88 -0.34
CA LYS A 56 -11.89 2.04 -0.81
C LYS A 56 -11.58 2.45 -2.25
N PHE A 57 -10.32 2.32 -2.67
CA PHE A 57 -9.92 2.47 -4.07
C PHE A 57 -8.61 1.72 -4.35
N ALA A 58 -8.39 1.37 -5.61
CA ALA A 58 -7.15 0.73 -6.07
C ALA A 58 -6.23 1.76 -6.73
N VAL A 59 -4.93 1.62 -6.51
CA VAL A 59 -3.89 2.45 -7.13
C VAL A 59 -2.92 1.53 -7.86
N THR A 60 -2.56 1.90 -9.08
CA THR A 60 -1.50 1.21 -9.84
C THR A 60 -0.14 1.68 -9.34
N TYR A 61 0.81 0.74 -9.25
CA TYR A 61 2.16 1.03 -8.79
C TYR A 61 3.17 0.25 -9.64
N PRO A 62 4.36 0.82 -9.95
CA PRO A 62 5.35 0.15 -10.81
C PRO A 62 5.92 -1.15 -10.23
N LEU A 63 5.82 -1.34 -8.91
CA LEU A 63 6.19 -2.58 -8.21
C LEU A 63 4.95 -3.30 -7.71
N PRO A 64 5.03 -4.62 -7.44
CA PRO A 64 4.02 -5.32 -6.68
C PRO A 64 3.70 -4.57 -5.37
N LEU A 65 2.45 -4.12 -5.23
CA LEU A 65 1.98 -3.34 -4.11
C LEU A 65 0.75 -4.00 -3.50
N SER A 66 0.74 -4.15 -2.18
CA SER A 66 -0.45 -4.53 -1.41
C SER A 66 -0.68 -3.55 -0.28
N SER A 67 -1.83 -2.88 -0.29
CA SER A 67 -2.27 -2.08 0.85
C SER A 67 -2.99 -2.98 1.84
N LEU A 68 -2.73 -2.79 3.13
CA LEU A 68 -3.35 -3.52 4.23
C LEU A 68 -4.20 -2.60 5.10
N SER A 69 -5.18 -3.19 5.78
CA SER A 69 -5.90 -2.53 6.87
C SER A 69 -4.93 -2.23 8.03
N LEU A 70 -5.28 -1.28 8.91
CA LEU A 70 -4.47 -1.02 10.12
C LEU A 70 -4.32 -2.27 11.00
N GLU A 71 -5.39 -3.08 11.11
CA GLU A 71 -5.38 -4.31 11.88
C GLU A 71 -4.41 -5.35 11.29
N ASP A 72 -4.48 -5.59 9.99
CA ASP A 72 -3.59 -6.56 9.33
C ASP A 72 -2.15 -6.06 9.31
N SER A 73 -1.96 -4.74 9.19
CA SER A 73 -0.64 -4.12 9.31
C SER A 73 -0.04 -4.41 10.69
N ALA A 74 -0.81 -4.25 11.78
CA ALA A 74 -0.35 -4.57 13.13
C ALA A 74 0.08 -6.04 13.28
N LYS A 75 -0.64 -6.97 12.64
CA LYS A 75 -0.25 -8.40 12.61
C LYS A 75 1.08 -8.59 11.88
N VAL A 76 1.28 -7.92 10.75
CA VAL A 76 2.55 -7.96 10.00
C VAL A 76 3.69 -7.33 10.81
N TYR A 77 3.45 -6.25 11.53
CA TYR A 77 4.41 -5.64 12.45
C TYR A 77 4.86 -6.63 13.54
N ILE A 78 3.92 -7.35 14.14
CA ILE A 78 4.24 -8.38 15.14
C ILE A 78 5.04 -9.53 14.51
N TYR A 79 4.67 -9.96 13.31
CA TYR A 79 5.39 -11.00 12.56
C TYR A 79 6.85 -10.62 12.26
N LEU A 80 7.08 -9.37 11.84
CA LEU A 80 8.41 -8.82 11.59
C LEU A 80 9.30 -8.85 12.83
N ASN A 81 8.73 -8.59 14.01
CA ASN A 81 9.48 -8.55 15.27
C ASN A 81 9.69 -9.93 15.91
N SER A 82 8.80 -10.89 15.63
CA SER A 82 8.88 -12.25 16.22
C SER A 82 9.75 -13.21 15.42
N THR A 83 10.02 -12.91 14.14
CA THR A 83 10.72 -13.82 13.23
C THR A 83 12.06 -13.23 12.80
N ARG A 84 13.16 -13.98 12.95
CA ARG A 84 14.51 -13.49 12.57
C ARG A 84 14.69 -13.24 11.07
N LYS A 85 13.96 -13.97 10.23
CA LYS A 85 14.01 -13.89 8.76
C LYS A 85 12.59 -13.87 8.21
N PRO A 86 11.86 -12.75 8.36
CA PRO A 86 10.49 -12.66 7.91
C PRO A 86 10.44 -12.67 6.39
N THR A 87 9.51 -13.42 5.81
CA THR A 87 9.33 -13.54 4.37
C THR A 87 7.88 -13.26 4.00
N ALA A 88 7.66 -12.65 2.84
CA ALA A 88 6.34 -12.35 2.33
C ALA A 88 6.25 -12.62 0.82
N SER A 89 5.03 -12.84 0.35
CA SER A 89 4.70 -12.98 -1.07
C SER A 89 3.51 -12.08 -1.39
N ILE A 90 3.64 -11.27 -2.45
CA ILE A 90 2.56 -10.41 -2.93
C ILE A 90 1.92 -11.09 -4.14
N TRP A 91 0.62 -11.35 -4.06
CA TRP A 91 -0.12 -12.05 -5.10
C TRP A 91 -0.77 -11.08 -6.08
N LYS A 92 -1.05 -11.56 -7.30
CA LYS A 92 -1.85 -10.80 -8.26
C LYS A 92 -3.23 -10.51 -7.68
N SER A 93 -3.68 -9.27 -7.84
CA SER A 93 -5.01 -8.82 -7.42
C SER A 93 -6.10 -9.66 -8.08
N LYS A 94 -7.16 -9.92 -7.31
CA LYS A 94 -8.39 -10.54 -7.77
C LYS A 94 -9.55 -9.60 -7.46
N GLU A 95 -10.58 -9.66 -8.28
CA GLU A 95 -11.82 -8.97 -8.01
C GLU A 95 -12.53 -9.57 -6.79
N LYS A 96 -13.28 -8.73 -6.09
CA LYS A 96 -14.13 -9.11 -4.96
C LYS A 96 -15.41 -8.31 -5.04
N THR A 97 -16.56 -8.98 -4.89
CA THR A 97 -17.86 -8.32 -4.82
C THR A 97 -18.05 -7.69 -3.44
N ASP A 98 -18.30 -6.39 -3.42
CA ASP A 98 -18.70 -5.66 -2.22
C ASP A 98 -20.24 -5.63 -2.12
N LYS A 99 -20.78 -6.23 -1.05
CA LYS A 99 -22.22 -6.28 -0.82
C LYS A 99 -22.80 -4.97 -0.29
N LEU A 100 -21.95 -4.05 0.18
CA LEU A 100 -22.35 -2.76 0.73
C LEU A 100 -22.36 -1.65 -0.33
N ALA A 101 -21.95 -1.95 -1.56
CA ALA A 101 -22.03 -1.02 -2.68
C ALA A 101 -23.51 -0.75 -3.10
N PRO A 102 -23.83 0.45 -3.61
CA PRO A 102 -22.94 1.58 -3.87
C PRO A 102 -22.81 2.55 -2.68
N TYR A 103 -21.65 3.19 -2.58
CA TYR A 103 -21.39 4.33 -1.69
C TYR A 103 -20.57 5.38 -2.44
N ILE A 104 -20.64 6.61 -1.96
CA ILE A 104 -19.96 7.73 -2.63
C ILE A 104 -18.47 7.67 -2.30
N PRO A 105 -17.56 7.60 -3.30
CA PRO A 105 -16.13 7.47 -3.05
C PRO A 105 -15.56 8.72 -2.35
N SER A 106 -14.47 8.53 -1.61
CA SER A 106 -13.84 9.59 -0.82
C SER A 106 -13.31 10.77 -1.67
N TYR A 107 -12.90 10.51 -2.91
CA TYR A 107 -12.41 11.53 -3.84
C TYR A 107 -13.54 12.22 -4.64
N SER A 108 -14.82 11.87 -4.41
CA SER A 108 -15.93 12.59 -5.03
C SER A 108 -15.97 14.01 -4.48
N SER A 109 -15.85 14.99 -5.37
CA SER A 109 -16.12 16.39 -5.03
C SER A 109 -17.53 16.52 -4.46
N ARG A 110 -17.67 17.41 -3.48
CA ARG A 110 -18.93 17.71 -2.81
C ARG A 110 -19.32 19.14 -3.11
N GLY A 111 -20.61 19.37 -3.31
CA GLY A 111 -21.17 20.71 -3.30
C GLY A 111 -21.04 21.39 -1.93
N PRO A 112 -21.60 22.60 -1.79
CA PRO A 112 -22.43 23.28 -2.79
C PRO A 112 -21.62 23.88 -3.95
N ASN A 113 -22.32 24.31 -5.00
CA ASN A 113 -21.72 25.08 -6.07
C ASN A 113 -21.18 26.42 -5.52
N PRO A 114 -19.86 26.71 -5.60
CA PRO A 114 -19.28 27.92 -5.02
C PRO A 114 -19.63 29.20 -5.78
N ILE A 115 -20.09 29.08 -7.04
CA ILE A 115 -20.43 30.24 -7.89
C ILE A 115 -21.91 30.59 -7.75
N THR A 116 -22.78 29.58 -7.79
CA THR A 116 -24.24 29.76 -7.73
C THR A 116 -24.83 28.72 -6.78
N PRO A 117 -24.92 29.02 -5.47
CA PRO A 117 -25.36 28.07 -4.46
C PRO A 117 -26.75 27.46 -4.72
N GLU A 118 -27.61 28.20 -5.43
CA GLU A 118 -28.99 27.77 -5.75
C GLU A 118 -29.04 26.69 -6.84
N ILE A 119 -27.92 26.47 -7.55
CA ILE A 119 -27.77 25.36 -8.49
C ILE A 119 -27.07 24.21 -7.77
N LEU A 120 -27.85 23.17 -7.47
CA LEU A 120 -27.36 21.94 -6.85
C LEU A 120 -26.26 21.28 -7.70
N LYS A 121 -25.16 20.91 -7.04
CA LYS A 121 -23.98 20.26 -7.64
C LYS A 121 -23.46 19.17 -6.73
#